data_AF-A0A952WKH6-F1
#
_entry.id   AF-A0A952WKH6-F1
#
_cell.length_a   1.000
_cell.length_b   1.000
_cell.length_c   1.000
_cell.angle_alpha   90.00
_cell.angle_beta   90.00
_cell.angle_gamma   90.00
#
_symmetry.space_group_name_H-M   'P 1'
#
loop_
_entity.id
_entity.type
_entity.pdbx_description
1 polymer ?
#
loop_
_entity_poly.entity_id
_entity_poly.type
_entity_poly.pdbx_seq_one_letter_code
_entity_poly.pdbx_strand_id
1 'polypeptide(L)'
;MDANEQAKISADDTPRCGVPGRDFGEFITSRGVSGAGFYARLVFAVIAALFGVGLMTLGFFLPASSKSPNTPSWLPSVLIGAVFLGAALLSAFKILYSYDFYESGLVRKGPRRTDEFAYEEVDRFMYNLVRHYHNGVYTGTIMTVAMWMEDGRKFSYGGKHKEKRKGFLKSRFEGEDEMDFVREAIEIHVAERIEKELAERGRFEWCKSAEVSRDGITPKRGKRKQTLVRWSELSQVWMHNGHMHIAAAGEKKSFIAVPSAGVNFFPCARVFARLAEDARGEGVPKREDDSPVRAQSAW
;
A
#
# COMPACT_ATOMS: atom_id res chain seq x y z
N MET A 1 29.84 25.75 -32.77
CA MET A 1 29.23 24.68 -31.95
C MET A 1 30.09 24.59 -30.73
N ASP A 2 29.65 25.27 -29.68
CA ASP A 2 30.52 25.76 -28.60
C ASP A 2 30.70 24.71 -27.52
N ALA A 3 31.95 24.53 -27.09
CA ALA A 3 32.39 23.62 -26.04
C ALA A 3 31.86 23.97 -24.62
N ASN A 4 30.88 24.88 -24.53
CA ASN A 4 30.34 25.40 -23.28
C ASN A 4 28.96 24.82 -22.91
N GLU A 5 28.39 23.93 -23.75
CA GLU A 5 27.08 23.31 -23.52
C GLU A 5 27.16 21.89 -22.90
N GLN A 6 28.35 21.29 -22.85
CA GLN A 6 28.56 19.98 -22.19
C GLN A 6 28.82 20.06 -20.67
N ALA A 7 29.03 21.26 -20.12
CA ALA A 7 29.34 21.44 -18.70
C ALA A 7 28.10 21.61 -17.78
N LYS A 8 26.88 21.52 -18.33
CA LYS A 8 25.63 21.73 -17.56
C LYS A 8 24.82 20.47 -17.26
N ILE A 9 25.32 19.28 -17.59
CA ILE A 9 24.64 17.99 -17.36
C ILE A 9 25.27 17.18 -16.21
N SER A 10 26.43 17.57 -15.66
CA SER A 10 27.14 16.79 -14.63
C SER A 10 27.35 17.60 -13.34
N ALA A 11 26.26 18.07 -12.72
CA ALA A 11 26.30 18.74 -11.41
C ALA A 11 25.35 18.13 -10.37
N ASP A 12 24.75 16.97 -10.67
CA ASP A 12 23.93 16.21 -9.71
C ASP A 12 24.47 14.79 -9.45
N ASP A 13 25.76 14.58 -9.73
CA ASP A 13 26.54 13.45 -9.18
C ASP A 13 27.04 13.81 -7.78
N THR A 14 26.14 14.27 -6.91
CA THR A 14 26.45 14.15 -5.48
C THR A 14 26.49 12.65 -5.19
N PRO A 15 27.63 12.11 -4.70
CA PRO A 15 27.69 10.70 -4.34
C PRO A 15 26.59 10.46 -3.31
N ARG A 16 25.51 9.79 -3.74
CA ARG A 16 24.38 9.43 -2.88
C ARG A 16 24.99 8.74 -1.67
N CYS A 17 24.87 9.36 -0.49
CA CYS A 17 25.51 8.91 0.74
C CYS A 17 25.48 7.39 0.83
N GLY A 18 26.62 6.79 0.50
CA GLY A 18 26.82 5.35 0.46
C GLY A 18 26.70 4.81 1.86
N VAL A 19 25.49 4.36 2.20
CA VAL A 19 25.40 3.21 3.09
C VAL A 19 26.04 2.07 2.30
N PRO A 20 27.05 1.35 2.82
CA PRO A 20 27.51 0.12 2.20
C PRO A 20 26.34 -0.87 2.27
N GLY A 21 25.53 -0.86 1.22
CA GLY A 21 24.20 -1.46 1.16
C GLY A 21 24.08 -2.30 -0.11
N ARG A 22 23.10 -3.20 -0.14
CA ARG A 22 22.85 -4.04 -1.32
C ARG A 22 22.59 -3.14 -2.54
N ASP A 23 23.10 -3.56 -3.70
CA ASP A 23 22.69 -2.96 -4.97
C ASP A 23 21.26 -3.39 -5.27
N PHE A 24 20.34 -2.43 -5.26
CA PHE A 24 18.91 -2.68 -5.55
C PHE A 24 18.53 -2.35 -7.01
N GLY A 25 19.50 -2.05 -7.86
CA GLY A 25 19.25 -1.69 -9.26
C GLY A 25 18.81 -0.23 -9.44
N GLU A 26 18.06 0.03 -10.51
CA GLU A 26 17.67 1.40 -10.86
C GLU A 26 16.73 2.01 -9.81
N PHE A 27 16.89 3.32 -9.58
CA PHE A 27 16.01 4.09 -8.72
C PHE A 27 14.68 4.37 -9.44
N ILE A 28 13.56 3.93 -8.86
CA ILE A 28 12.22 4.13 -9.43
C ILE A 28 11.61 5.44 -8.92
N THR A 29 11.50 5.58 -7.60
CA THR A 29 10.80 6.73 -7.02
C THR A 29 11.19 6.96 -5.56
N SER A 30 11.16 8.22 -5.13
CA SER A 30 11.27 8.57 -3.71
C SER A 30 9.92 9.07 -3.20
N ARG A 31 9.50 8.52 -2.08
CA ARG A 31 8.27 8.91 -1.37
C ARG A 31 8.65 9.45 -0.01
N GLY A 32 8.28 10.70 0.22
CA GLY A 32 8.37 11.36 1.51
C GLY A 32 7.15 12.22 1.75
N VAL A 33 7.24 13.09 2.74
CA VAL A 33 6.27 14.18 2.85
C VAL A 33 6.52 15.16 1.70
N SER A 34 5.50 15.47 0.91
CA SER A 34 5.62 16.47 -0.16
C SER A 34 6.11 17.81 0.42
N GLY A 35 6.83 18.64 -0.34
CA GLY A 35 7.36 19.92 0.17
C GLY A 35 6.28 20.78 0.85
N ALA A 36 5.12 20.97 0.23
CA ALA A 36 4.00 21.68 0.85
C ALA A 36 3.46 20.97 2.11
N GLY A 37 3.38 19.63 2.07
CA GLY A 37 2.97 18.83 3.22
C GLY A 37 3.98 18.87 4.37
N PHE A 38 5.27 19.01 4.06
CA PHE A 38 6.37 19.12 5.02
C PHE A 38 6.17 20.40 5.83
N TYR A 39 6.03 21.54 5.16
CA TYR A 39 5.82 22.82 5.84
C TYR A 39 4.50 22.83 6.62
N ALA A 40 3.40 22.32 6.05
CA ALA A 40 2.13 22.26 6.76
C ALA A 40 2.20 21.40 8.04
N ARG A 41 2.85 20.23 7.98
CA ARG A 41 3.03 19.37 9.16
C ARG A 41 4.01 19.95 10.16
N LEU A 42 5.05 20.63 9.69
CA LEU A 42 6.03 21.31 10.55
C LEU A 42 5.36 22.45 11.32
N VAL A 43 4.64 23.33 10.62
CA VAL A 43 3.87 24.42 11.22
C VAL A 43 2.85 23.88 12.22
N PHE A 44 2.11 22.84 11.85
CA PHE A 44 1.18 22.18 12.77
C PHE A 44 1.89 21.64 14.02
N ALA A 45 3.03 20.95 13.85
CA ALA A 45 3.80 20.43 14.97
C ALA A 45 4.30 21.54 15.90
N VAL A 46 4.79 22.65 15.35
CA VAL A 46 5.22 23.82 16.14
C VAL A 46 4.04 24.43 16.90
N ILE A 47 2.92 24.70 16.24
CA ILE A 47 1.73 25.27 16.89
C ILE A 47 1.20 24.35 17.99
N ALA A 48 1.08 23.04 17.72
CA ALA A 48 0.61 22.07 18.68
C ALA A 48 1.56 21.94 19.89
N ALA A 49 2.88 22.00 19.66
CA ALA A 49 3.87 22.00 20.74
C ALA A 49 3.76 23.26 21.61
N LEU A 50 3.68 24.45 21.00
CA LEU A 50 3.51 25.71 21.71
C LEU A 50 2.21 25.74 22.53
N PHE A 51 1.11 25.27 21.95
CA PHE A 51 -0.18 25.17 22.63
C PHE A 51 -0.13 24.17 23.79
N GLY A 52 0.49 23.01 23.58
CA GLY A 52 0.68 22.00 24.61
C GLY A 52 1.48 22.50 25.80
N VAL A 53 2.63 23.15 25.55
CA VAL A 53 3.46 23.79 26.58
C VAL A 53 2.70 24.91 27.28
N GLY A 54 1.99 25.76 26.53
CA GLY A 54 1.16 26.83 27.07
C GLY A 54 0.11 26.31 28.06
N LEU A 55 -0.66 25.28 27.68
CA LEU A 55 -1.65 24.66 28.56
C LEU A 55 -1.02 24.03 29.82
N MET A 56 0.12 23.37 29.67
CA MET A 56 0.84 22.80 30.81
C MET A 56 1.28 23.92 31.77
N THR A 57 1.90 24.99 31.26
CA THR A 57 2.31 26.14 32.09
C THR A 57 1.12 26.82 32.77
N LEU A 58 0.04 27.09 32.03
CA LEU A 58 -1.18 27.69 32.58
C LEU A 58 -1.78 26.81 33.68
N GLY A 59 -1.80 25.49 33.49
CA GLY A 59 -2.23 24.54 34.52
C GLY A 59 -1.44 24.69 35.81
N PHE A 60 -0.12 24.81 35.73
CA PHE A 60 0.76 24.98 36.90
C PHE A 60 0.58 26.35 37.60
N PHE A 61 0.29 27.41 36.86
CA PHE A 61 0.18 28.77 37.42
C PHE A 61 -1.24 29.17 37.82
N LEU A 62 -2.28 28.41 37.43
CA LEU A 62 -3.65 28.71 37.84
C LEU A 62 -3.83 28.38 39.34
N PRO A 63 -4.33 29.33 40.16
CA PRO A 63 -4.56 29.09 41.57
C PRO A 63 -5.56 27.96 41.76
N ALA A 64 -5.26 27.05 42.69
CA ALA A 64 -6.09 25.88 42.96
C ALA A 64 -7.50 26.32 43.41
N SER A 65 -8.49 26.14 42.54
CA SER A 65 -9.89 26.33 42.94
C SER A 65 -10.28 25.17 43.84
N SER A 66 -10.50 25.45 45.12
CA SER A 66 -10.66 24.50 46.22
C SER A 66 -11.94 23.64 46.20
N LYS A 67 -12.68 23.57 45.08
CA LYS A 67 -14.01 22.96 45.04
C LYS A 67 -14.03 21.43 44.98
N SER A 68 -12.90 20.76 44.74
CA SER A 68 -12.81 19.29 44.77
C SER A 68 -11.59 18.85 45.58
N PRO A 69 -11.78 18.08 46.67
CA PRO A 69 -10.68 17.62 47.52
C PRO A 69 -9.80 16.53 46.87
N ASN A 70 -10.29 15.87 45.80
CA ASN A 70 -9.68 14.64 45.29
C ASN A 70 -8.99 14.78 43.93
N THR A 71 -9.03 15.94 43.28
CA THR A 71 -8.37 16.11 41.97
C THR A 71 -7.73 17.49 41.87
N PRO A 72 -6.41 17.57 41.65
CA PRO A 72 -5.76 18.86 41.43
C PRO A 72 -6.33 19.53 40.18
N SER A 73 -6.73 20.79 40.29
CA SER A 73 -7.35 21.56 39.20
C SER A 73 -6.48 21.71 37.96
N TRP A 74 -5.15 21.53 38.09
CA TRP A 74 -4.19 21.62 36.99
C TRP A 74 -4.11 20.34 36.14
N LEU A 75 -4.53 19.20 36.68
CA LEU A 75 -4.32 17.89 36.06
C LEU A 75 -4.94 17.77 34.65
N PRO A 76 -6.18 18.23 34.40
CA PRO A 76 -6.77 18.14 33.06
C PRO A 76 -5.98 18.93 32.02
N SER A 77 -5.54 20.15 32.34
CA SER A 77 -4.79 21.01 31.42
C SER A 77 -3.42 20.41 31.07
N VAL A 78 -2.75 19.79 32.04
CA VAL A 78 -1.48 19.11 31.81
C VAL A 78 -1.66 17.87 30.93
N LEU A 79 -2.70 17.08 31.16
CA LEU A 79 -3.00 15.91 30.32
C LEU A 79 -3.30 16.30 28.88
N ILE A 80 -4.14 17.32 28.67
CA ILE A 80 -4.44 17.84 27.33
C ILE A 80 -3.18 18.37 26.66
N GLY A 81 -2.38 19.16 27.38
CA GLY A 81 -1.12 19.70 26.85
C GLY A 81 -0.12 18.61 26.45
N ALA A 82 0.00 17.57 27.27
CA ALA A 82 0.84 16.40 26.97
C ALA A 82 0.37 15.65 25.71
N VAL A 83 -0.94 15.54 25.47
CA VAL A 83 -1.50 14.95 24.25
C VAL A 83 -1.12 15.77 23.02
N PHE A 84 -1.24 17.09 23.06
CA PHE A 84 -0.85 17.97 21.96
C PHE A 84 0.66 17.90 21.67
N LEU A 85 1.49 17.92 22.71
CA LEU A 85 2.94 17.77 22.56
C LEU A 85 3.31 16.39 21.98
N GLY A 86 2.66 15.32 22.45
CA GLY A 86 2.83 13.98 21.90
C GLY A 86 2.45 13.90 20.41
N ALA A 87 1.32 14.51 20.02
CA ALA A 87 0.90 14.58 18.63
C ALA A 87 1.87 15.39 17.75
N ALA A 88 2.40 16.50 18.27
CA ALA A 88 3.42 17.31 17.60
C ALA A 88 4.70 16.51 17.33
N LEU A 89 5.22 15.81 18.36
CA LEU A 89 6.40 14.98 18.23
C LEU A 89 6.19 13.84 17.22
N LEU A 90 5.05 13.14 17.30
CA LEU A 90 4.71 12.08 16.33
C LEU A 90 4.62 12.62 14.90
N SER A 91 4.05 13.81 14.70
CA SER A 91 4.00 14.47 13.39
C SER A 91 5.40 14.80 12.89
N ALA A 92 6.24 15.41 13.73
CA ALA A 92 7.63 15.75 13.40
C ALA A 92 8.44 14.51 13.03
N PHE A 93 8.33 13.41 13.79
CA PHE A 93 9.00 12.16 13.47
C PHE A 93 8.60 11.62 12.10
N LYS A 94 7.31 11.67 11.73
CA LYS A 94 6.84 11.22 10.41
C LYS A 94 7.42 12.03 9.25
N ILE A 95 7.79 13.28 9.48
CA ILE A 95 8.41 14.14 8.46
C ILE A 95 9.84 13.70 8.13
N LEU A 96 10.53 13.10 9.11
CA LEU A 96 11.92 12.70 8.99
C LEU A 96 12.12 11.36 8.25
N TYR A 97 11.04 10.69 7.87
CA TYR A 97 11.11 9.45 7.11
C TYR A 97 10.93 9.71 5.61
N SER A 98 11.84 9.13 4.83
CA SER A 98 11.71 9.00 3.37
C SER A 98 11.93 7.55 2.95
N TYR A 99 11.32 7.20 1.81
CA TYR A 99 11.30 5.86 1.27
C TYR A 99 11.75 5.93 -0.18
N ASP A 100 12.91 5.36 -0.47
CA ASP A 100 13.42 5.26 -1.82
C ASP A 100 13.15 3.84 -2.33
N PHE A 101 12.42 3.75 -3.42
CA PHE A 101 12.07 2.49 -4.06
C PHE A 101 12.95 2.31 -5.29
N TYR A 102 13.49 1.10 -5.41
CA TYR A 102 14.34 0.64 -6.49
C TYR A 102 13.70 -0.59 -7.14
N GLU A 103 14.30 -1.09 -8.21
CA GLU A 103 13.83 -2.26 -8.96
C GLU A 103 13.72 -3.52 -8.09
N SER A 104 14.72 -3.80 -7.24
CA SER A 104 14.78 -5.05 -6.45
C SER A 104 14.72 -4.84 -4.94
N GLY A 105 14.49 -3.62 -4.47
CA GLY A 105 14.38 -3.34 -3.05
C GLY A 105 13.91 -1.93 -2.72
N LEU A 106 13.82 -1.65 -1.43
CA LEU A 106 13.56 -0.31 -0.93
C LEU A 106 14.47 0.05 0.24
N VAL A 107 14.74 1.34 0.35
CA VAL A 107 15.52 1.95 1.42
C VAL A 107 14.63 2.91 2.19
N ARG A 108 14.39 2.62 3.46
CA ARG A 108 13.74 3.52 4.42
C ARG A 108 14.80 4.33 5.12
N LYS A 109 14.87 5.62 4.84
CA LYS A 109 15.75 6.58 5.54
C LYS A 109 14.98 7.18 6.71
N GLY A 110 15.51 7.04 7.90
CA GLY A 110 15.03 7.70 9.11
C GLY A 110 16.13 8.50 9.80
N PRO A 111 15.81 9.24 10.88
CA PRO A 111 16.77 10.15 11.52
C PRO A 111 17.94 9.45 12.24
N ARG A 112 17.80 8.16 12.57
CA ARG A 112 18.82 7.38 13.31
C ARG A 112 19.28 6.12 12.60
N ARG A 113 18.47 5.61 11.68
CA ARG A 113 18.66 4.31 11.06
C ARG A 113 18.15 4.36 9.63
N THR A 114 18.91 3.72 8.75
CA THR A 114 18.48 3.35 7.41
C THR A 114 18.15 1.87 7.43
N ASP A 115 16.97 1.51 6.93
CA ASP A 115 16.54 0.12 6.79
C ASP A 115 16.41 -0.24 5.33
N GLU A 116 17.02 -1.35 4.95
CA GLU A 116 17.03 -1.89 3.60
C GLU A 116 16.14 -3.14 3.56
N PHE A 117 15.29 -3.24 2.54
CA PHE A 117 14.39 -4.38 2.34
C PHE A 117 14.50 -4.85 0.89
N ALA A 118 15.03 -6.06 0.69
CA ALA A 118 15.09 -6.67 -0.64
C ALA A 118 13.74 -7.32 -0.97
N TYR A 119 13.26 -7.17 -2.21
CA TYR A 119 11.96 -7.73 -2.60
C TYR A 119 11.97 -9.27 -2.63
N GLU A 120 13.13 -9.88 -2.89
CA GLU A 120 13.32 -11.33 -2.81
C GLU A 120 13.05 -11.89 -1.41
N GLU A 121 13.27 -11.10 -0.35
CA GLU A 121 13.07 -11.50 1.05
C GLU A 121 11.63 -11.30 1.55
N VAL A 122 10.72 -10.81 0.69
CA VAL A 122 9.33 -10.50 1.07
C VAL A 122 8.50 -11.77 1.10
N ASP A 123 8.17 -12.29 2.28
CA ASP A 123 7.28 -13.44 2.50
C ASP A 123 5.82 -13.12 2.13
N ARG A 124 5.30 -11.99 2.62
CA ARG A 124 3.93 -11.54 2.37
C ARG A 124 3.88 -10.12 1.86
N PHE A 125 2.93 -9.86 0.98
CA PHE A 125 2.72 -8.58 0.34
C PHE A 125 1.25 -8.16 0.35
N MET A 126 0.99 -6.89 0.64
CA MET A 126 -0.34 -6.28 0.55
C MET A 126 -0.22 -4.94 -0.16
N TYR A 127 -1.00 -4.76 -1.21
CA TYR A 127 -1.14 -3.51 -1.94
C TYR A 127 -2.62 -3.15 -2.00
N ASN A 128 -2.99 -1.94 -1.59
CA ASN A 128 -4.37 -1.49 -1.58
C ASN A 128 -4.46 -0.06 -2.09
N LEU A 129 -5.39 0.18 -3.01
CA LEU A 129 -5.73 1.49 -3.54
C LEU A 129 -7.16 1.83 -3.18
N VAL A 130 -7.35 2.92 -2.45
CA VAL A 130 -8.66 3.42 -2.03
C VAL A 130 -8.89 4.79 -2.64
N ARG A 131 -9.88 4.90 -3.52
CA ARG A 131 -10.34 6.18 -4.06
C ARG A 131 -11.19 6.89 -3.02
N HIS A 132 -10.86 8.14 -2.72
CA HIS A 132 -11.62 8.99 -1.82
C HIS A 132 -12.51 9.94 -2.61
N TYR A 133 -13.76 10.07 -2.14
CA TYR A 133 -14.74 10.99 -2.67
C TYR A 133 -15.29 11.86 -1.53
N HIS A 134 -15.48 13.14 -1.79
CA HIS A 134 -16.15 14.08 -0.90
C HIS A 134 -17.32 14.70 -1.67
N ASN A 135 -18.54 14.46 -1.21
CA ASN A 135 -19.78 14.88 -1.90
C ASN A 135 -19.83 14.42 -3.38
N GLY A 136 -19.43 13.19 -3.65
CA GLY A 136 -19.36 12.62 -5.01
C GLY A 136 -18.18 13.13 -5.86
N VAL A 137 -17.41 14.11 -5.37
CA VAL A 137 -16.22 14.63 -6.05
C VAL A 137 -14.99 13.84 -5.62
N TYR A 138 -14.26 13.30 -6.58
CA TYR A 138 -12.99 12.60 -6.31
C TYR A 138 -11.95 13.55 -5.72
N THR A 139 -11.39 13.19 -4.56
CA THR A 139 -10.39 13.99 -3.84
C THR A 139 -8.98 13.43 -3.91
N GLY A 140 -8.82 12.19 -4.36
CA GLY A 140 -7.54 11.52 -4.52
C GLY A 140 -7.62 10.02 -4.24
N THR A 141 -6.56 9.31 -4.57
CA THR A 141 -6.39 7.89 -4.24
C THR A 141 -5.33 7.75 -3.16
N ILE A 142 -5.65 7.01 -2.10
CA ILE A 142 -4.71 6.62 -1.06
C ILE A 142 -4.22 5.20 -1.38
N MET A 143 -2.91 5.06 -1.46
CA MET A 143 -2.23 3.79 -1.59
C MET A 143 -1.69 3.35 -0.22
N THR A 144 -1.88 2.07 0.08
CA THR A 144 -1.27 1.39 1.23
C THR A 144 -0.46 0.20 0.73
N VAL A 145 0.80 0.15 1.13
CA VAL A 145 1.72 -0.96 0.88
C VAL A 145 2.13 -1.54 2.22
N ALA A 146 2.11 -2.87 2.36
CA ALA A 146 2.70 -3.57 3.49
C ALA A 146 3.46 -4.80 3.02
N MET A 147 4.63 -5.01 3.60
CA MET A 147 5.47 -6.18 3.36
C MET A 147 5.84 -6.81 4.69
N TRP A 148 5.85 -8.13 4.72
CA TRP A 148 6.40 -8.91 5.81
C TRP A 148 7.56 -9.71 5.26
N MET A 149 8.72 -9.56 5.87
CA MET A 149 9.97 -10.20 5.47
C MET A 149 10.07 -11.59 6.10
N GLU A 150 10.87 -12.47 5.51
CA GLU A 150 11.16 -13.80 6.06
C GLU A 150 11.80 -13.74 7.47
N ASP A 151 12.61 -12.73 7.74
CA ASP A 151 13.25 -12.50 9.04
C ASP A 151 12.33 -11.90 10.12
N GLY A 152 11.03 -11.74 9.81
CA GLY A 152 10.03 -11.19 10.71
C GLY A 152 9.95 -9.66 10.73
N ARG A 153 10.84 -8.94 10.02
CA ARG A 153 10.70 -7.48 9.84
C ARG A 153 9.40 -7.17 9.09
N LYS A 154 8.84 -6.00 9.38
CA LYS A 154 7.63 -5.49 8.72
C LYS A 154 7.87 -4.09 8.19
N PHE A 155 7.47 -3.89 6.93
CA PHE A 155 7.40 -2.58 6.29
C PHE A 155 5.94 -2.20 6.06
N SER A 156 5.60 -0.92 6.24
CA SER A 156 4.32 -0.38 5.82
C SER A 156 4.47 1.07 5.40
N TYR A 157 3.87 1.40 4.27
CA TYR A 157 3.81 2.73 3.69
C TYR A 157 2.37 3.08 3.32
N GLY A 158 1.96 4.31 3.64
CA GLY A 158 0.68 4.89 3.25
C GLY A 158 0.92 6.24 2.60
N GLY A 159 0.42 6.43 1.38
CA GLY A 159 0.70 7.62 0.58
C GLY A 159 -0.41 7.95 -0.40
N LYS A 160 -0.25 9.08 -1.11
CA LYS A 160 -1.12 9.41 -2.24
C LYS A 160 -0.63 8.68 -3.49
N HIS A 161 -1.55 8.10 -4.24
CA HIS A 161 -1.32 7.60 -5.59
C HIS A 161 -1.57 8.73 -6.58
N LYS A 162 -0.65 8.93 -7.52
CA LYS A 162 -0.62 10.02 -8.49
C LYS A 162 -1.57 9.73 -9.66
N GLU A 163 -2.88 9.71 -9.40
CA GLU A 163 -3.85 9.68 -10.51
C GLU A 163 -3.98 11.08 -11.15
N LYS A 164 -3.87 11.16 -12.48
CA LYS A 164 -4.13 12.41 -13.23
C LYS A 164 -5.54 12.38 -13.81
N ARG A 165 -6.25 13.50 -13.72
CA ARG A 165 -7.53 13.69 -14.42
C ARG A 165 -7.24 13.86 -15.91
N LYS A 166 -7.82 13.00 -16.75
CA LYS A 166 -7.70 13.07 -18.21
C LYS A 166 -9.02 13.59 -18.81
N GLY A 167 -8.93 14.75 -19.45
CA GLY A 167 -10.05 15.38 -20.16
C GLY A 167 -10.76 16.48 -19.36
N PHE A 168 -11.20 17.51 -20.09
CA PHE A 168 -11.90 18.68 -19.54
C PHE A 168 -13.30 18.33 -19.02
N LEU A 169 -14.09 17.58 -19.81
CA LEU A 169 -15.47 17.21 -19.48
C LEU A 169 -15.64 15.78 -18.93
N LYS A 170 -14.79 14.83 -19.32
CA LYS A 170 -14.93 13.44 -18.88
C LYS A 170 -14.19 13.28 -17.56
N SER A 171 -14.85 12.68 -16.57
CA SER A 171 -14.28 12.46 -15.25
C SER A 171 -13.19 11.37 -15.24
N ARG A 172 -12.62 10.95 -16.38
CA ARG A 172 -11.68 9.82 -16.49
C ARG A 172 -10.39 10.14 -15.74
N PHE A 173 -10.01 9.25 -14.83
CA PHE A 173 -8.72 9.30 -14.13
C PHE A 173 -7.90 8.17 -14.71
N GLU A 174 -6.81 8.52 -15.36
CA GLU A 174 -5.84 7.60 -15.95
C GLU A 174 -4.47 8.12 -15.52
N GLY A 175 -3.66 7.26 -14.91
CA GLY A 175 -2.34 7.60 -14.45
C GLY A 175 -1.64 6.35 -13.97
N GLU A 176 -0.50 6.06 -14.57
CA GLU A 176 0.48 5.13 -14.03
C GLU A 176 1.23 5.89 -12.93
N ASP A 177 1.13 5.40 -11.69
CA ASP A 177 2.00 5.86 -10.63
C ASP A 177 3.25 4.98 -10.64
N GLU A 178 4.42 5.54 -10.35
CA GLU A 178 5.68 4.79 -10.32
C GLU A 178 5.62 3.61 -9.32
N MET A 179 4.73 3.69 -8.33
CA MET A 179 4.44 2.63 -7.36
C MET A 179 3.74 1.41 -7.97
N ASP A 180 3.11 1.54 -9.14
CA ASP A 180 2.52 0.40 -9.85
C ASP A 180 3.63 -0.52 -10.40
N PHE A 181 4.77 0.05 -10.85
CA PHE A 181 5.98 -0.72 -11.19
C PHE A 181 6.61 -1.38 -9.96
N VAL A 182 6.69 -0.65 -8.84
CA VAL A 182 7.16 -1.21 -7.56
C VAL A 182 6.29 -2.40 -7.12
N ARG A 183 4.96 -2.27 -7.24
CA ARG A 183 4.03 -3.36 -6.96
C ARG A 183 4.31 -4.56 -7.83
N GLU A 184 4.48 -4.36 -9.15
CA GLU A 184 4.77 -5.45 -10.09
C GLU A 184 6.09 -6.15 -9.77
N ALA A 185 7.15 -5.41 -9.46
CA ALA A 185 8.44 -5.99 -9.07
C ALA A 185 8.31 -6.89 -7.83
N ILE A 186 7.64 -6.41 -6.78
CA ILE A 186 7.39 -7.22 -5.56
C ILE A 186 6.48 -8.42 -5.89
N GLU A 187 5.47 -8.23 -6.73
CA GLU A 187 4.54 -9.28 -7.14
C GLU A 187 5.26 -10.45 -7.80
N ILE A 188 6.20 -10.19 -8.71
CA ILE A 188 6.99 -11.22 -9.40
C ILE A 188 7.72 -12.11 -8.39
N HIS A 189 8.48 -11.51 -7.47
CA HIS A 189 9.25 -12.27 -6.47
C HIS A 189 8.36 -13.10 -5.53
N VAL A 190 7.25 -12.52 -5.07
CA VAL A 190 6.32 -13.24 -4.18
C VAL A 190 5.59 -14.36 -4.95
N ALA A 191 5.24 -14.13 -6.23
CA ALA A 191 4.60 -15.13 -7.07
C ALA A 191 5.52 -16.34 -7.33
N GLU A 192 6.82 -16.12 -7.60
CA GLU A 192 7.80 -17.20 -7.74
C GLU A 192 7.89 -18.07 -6.48
N ARG A 193 7.84 -17.46 -5.28
CA ARG A 193 7.80 -18.23 -4.02
C ARG A 193 6.51 -19.03 -3.90
N ILE A 194 5.35 -18.46 -4.25
CA ILE A 194 4.07 -19.17 -4.25
C ILE A 194 4.09 -20.34 -5.24
N GLU A 195 4.72 -20.19 -6.41
CA GLU A 195 4.88 -21.28 -7.38
C GLU A 195 5.76 -22.41 -6.84
N LYS A 196 6.83 -22.10 -6.10
CA LYS A 196 7.63 -23.10 -5.37
C LYS A 196 6.79 -23.82 -4.32
N GLU A 197 6.01 -23.10 -3.51
CA GLU A 197 5.09 -23.70 -2.53
C GLU A 197 4.07 -24.62 -3.22
N LEU A 198 3.52 -24.19 -4.36
CA LEU A 198 2.59 -25.00 -5.15
C LEU A 198 3.26 -26.27 -5.68
N ALA A 199 4.51 -26.21 -6.12
CA ALA A 199 5.27 -27.38 -6.57
C ALA A 199 5.54 -28.37 -5.43
N GLU A 200 5.85 -27.87 -4.24
CA GLU A 200 6.18 -28.70 -3.07
C GLU A 200 4.94 -29.29 -2.37
N ARG A 201 3.90 -28.47 -2.15
CA ARG A 201 2.72 -28.83 -1.35
C ARG A 201 1.51 -29.20 -2.21
N GLY A 202 1.55 -28.94 -3.51
CA GLY A 202 0.43 -29.12 -4.43
C GLY A 202 -0.66 -28.06 -4.32
N ARG A 203 -0.55 -27.11 -3.39
CA ARG A 203 -1.56 -26.07 -3.12
C ARG A 203 -0.99 -24.86 -2.37
N PHE A 204 -1.67 -23.72 -2.46
CA PHE A 204 -1.42 -22.52 -1.65
C PHE A 204 -2.72 -21.84 -1.19
N GLU A 205 -2.65 -21.02 -0.14
CA GLU A 205 -3.79 -20.24 0.37
C GLU A 205 -3.89 -18.86 -0.28
N TRP A 206 -5.06 -18.50 -0.80
CA TRP A 206 -5.32 -17.20 -1.42
C TRP A 206 -6.19 -16.31 -0.54
N CYS A 207 -5.58 -15.28 0.07
CA CYS A 207 -6.21 -14.27 0.92
C CYS A 207 -7.14 -14.83 2.01
N LYS A 208 -6.93 -16.07 2.49
CA LYS A 208 -7.83 -16.80 3.39
C LYS A 208 -9.25 -17.05 2.85
N SER A 209 -9.49 -16.76 1.58
CA SER A 209 -10.77 -16.97 0.90
C SER A 209 -10.81 -18.30 0.14
N ALA A 210 -9.67 -18.73 -0.40
CA ALA A 210 -9.55 -19.93 -1.21
C ALA A 210 -8.27 -20.71 -0.91
N GLU A 211 -8.28 -21.97 -1.30
CA GLU A 211 -7.10 -22.79 -1.53
C GLU A 211 -7.01 -23.08 -3.03
N VAL A 212 -5.85 -22.83 -3.63
CA VAL A 212 -5.62 -23.02 -5.07
C VAL A 212 -4.66 -24.19 -5.24
N SER A 213 -4.98 -25.12 -6.13
CA SER A 213 -4.15 -26.27 -6.49
C SER A 213 -3.99 -26.36 -8.01
N ARG A 214 -3.22 -27.32 -8.51
CA ARG A 214 -3.11 -27.57 -9.96
C ARG A 214 -4.42 -28.05 -10.61
N ASP A 215 -5.37 -28.58 -9.82
CA ASP A 215 -6.63 -29.10 -10.35
C ASP A 215 -7.76 -28.05 -10.39
N GLY A 216 -7.64 -26.99 -9.58
CA GLY A 216 -8.67 -25.97 -9.49
C GLY A 216 -8.60 -25.13 -8.22
N ILE A 217 -9.75 -24.59 -7.82
CA ILE A 217 -9.90 -23.74 -6.64
C ILE A 217 -10.90 -24.36 -5.68
N THR A 218 -10.54 -24.39 -4.39
CA THR A 218 -11.43 -24.79 -3.31
C THR A 218 -11.77 -23.59 -2.42
N PRO A 219 -13.01 -23.07 -2.44
CA PRO A 219 -13.43 -21.97 -1.58
C PRO A 219 -13.44 -22.36 -0.09
N LYS A 220 -12.95 -21.49 0.80
CA LYS A 220 -13.01 -21.69 2.26
C LYS A 220 -14.35 -21.25 2.87
N ARG A 221 -15.15 -20.47 2.13
CA ARG A 221 -16.44 -19.90 2.56
C ARG A 221 -17.44 -19.91 1.39
N GLY A 222 -18.73 -19.73 1.69
CA GLY A 222 -19.79 -19.66 0.68
C GLY A 222 -20.46 -21.00 0.36
N LYS A 223 -21.28 -21.03 -0.69
CA LYS A 223 -22.11 -22.19 -1.07
C LYS A 223 -21.28 -23.40 -1.51
N ARG A 224 -20.16 -23.17 -2.20
CA ARG A 224 -19.20 -24.20 -2.65
C ARG A 224 -18.05 -24.40 -1.67
N LYS A 225 -18.27 -24.17 -0.37
CA LYS A 225 -17.23 -24.34 0.65
C LYS A 225 -16.68 -25.78 0.58
N GLN A 226 -15.36 -25.90 0.54
CA GLN A 226 -14.64 -27.18 0.48
C GLN A 226 -14.95 -28.04 -0.77
N THR A 227 -15.61 -27.49 -1.78
CA THR A 227 -15.81 -28.15 -3.07
C THR A 227 -14.77 -27.64 -4.06
N LEU A 228 -14.00 -28.55 -4.64
CA LEU A 228 -13.06 -28.24 -5.71
C LEU A 228 -13.84 -27.83 -6.96
N VAL A 229 -13.62 -26.61 -7.44
CA VAL A 229 -14.09 -26.12 -8.74
C VAL A 229 -12.92 -26.24 -9.70
N ARG A 230 -13.05 -27.08 -10.73
CA ARG A 230 -11.96 -27.34 -11.67
C ARG A 230 -11.71 -26.13 -12.57
N TRP A 231 -10.51 -26.02 -13.11
CA TRP A 231 -10.15 -24.95 -14.05
C TRP A 231 -11.09 -24.88 -15.26
N SER A 232 -11.46 -26.04 -15.82
CA SER A 232 -12.40 -26.17 -16.94
C SER A 232 -13.82 -25.71 -16.60
N GLU A 233 -14.16 -25.60 -15.32
CA GLU A 233 -15.47 -25.15 -14.86
C GLU A 233 -15.49 -23.64 -14.60
N LEU A 234 -14.38 -22.91 -14.72
CA LEU A 234 -14.38 -21.46 -14.53
C LEU A 234 -14.99 -20.76 -15.75
N SER A 235 -15.98 -19.90 -15.53
CA SER A 235 -16.64 -19.17 -16.61
C SER A 235 -16.12 -17.75 -16.74
N GLN A 236 -16.06 -17.01 -15.64
CA GLN A 236 -15.80 -15.57 -15.64
C GLN A 236 -15.05 -15.13 -14.39
N VAL A 237 -14.19 -14.12 -14.57
CA VAL A 237 -13.56 -13.35 -13.50
C VAL A 237 -13.84 -11.87 -13.69
N TRP A 238 -14.12 -11.14 -12.61
CA TRP A 238 -14.31 -9.68 -12.66
C TRP A 238 -14.00 -9.01 -11.33
N MET A 239 -13.81 -7.69 -11.35
CA MET A 239 -13.66 -6.88 -10.15
C MET A 239 -14.96 -6.19 -9.81
N HIS A 240 -15.34 -6.23 -8.54
CA HIS A 240 -16.46 -5.45 -8.04
C HIS A 240 -16.23 -5.09 -6.57
N ASN A 241 -16.43 -3.81 -6.21
CA ASN A 241 -16.28 -3.32 -4.82
C ASN A 241 -15.00 -3.79 -4.11
N GLY A 242 -13.86 -3.70 -4.80
CA GLY A 242 -12.56 -4.10 -4.23
C GLY A 242 -12.40 -5.61 -4.02
N HIS A 243 -13.24 -6.44 -4.64
CA HIS A 243 -13.12 -7.89 -4.64
C HIS A 243 -12.98 -8.42 -6.06
N MET A 244 -12.15 -9.44 -6.23
CA MET A 244 -12.18 -10.29 -7.41
C MET A 244 -13.23 -11.37 -7.22
N HIS A 245 -14.18 -11.41 -8.13
CA HIS A 245 -15.25 -12.38 -8.19
C HIS A 245 -14.92 -13.44 -9.23
N ILE A 246 -15.11 -14.72 -8.88
CA ILE A 246 -14.92 -15.85 -9.78
C ILE A 246 -16.23 -16.63 -9.86
N ALA A 247 -16.71 -16.89 -11.07
CA ALA A 247 -17.91 -17.70 -11.33
C ALA A 247 -17.56 -19.03 -12.01
N ALA A 248 -18.41 -20.03 -11.74
CA ALA A 248 -18.35 -21.32 -12.38
C ALA A 248 -19.29 -21.36 -13.60
N ALA A 249 -19.09 -22.31 -14.50
CA ALA A 249 -19.94 -22.56 -15.65
C ALA A 249 -21.38 -22.84 -15.19
N GLY A 250 -22.35 -22.22 -15.87
CA GLY A 250 -23.77 -22.32 -15.53
C GLY A 250 -24.22 -21.49 -14.32
N GLU A 251 -23.30 -20.85 -13.58
CA GLU A 251 -23.67 -20.01 -12.44
C GLU A 251 -23.76 -18.53 -12.83
N LYS A 252 -24.88 -17.88 -12.46
CA LYS A 252 -25.07 -16.42 -12.67
C LYS A 252 -24.32 -15.56 -11.65
N LYS A 253 -23.87 -16.14 -10.54
CA LYS A 253 -23.23 -15.45 -9.40
C LYS A 253 -21.85 -16.04 -9.18
N SER A 254 -20.93 -15.25 -8.63
CA SER A 254 -19.62 -15.74 -8.21
C SER A 254 -19.75 -16.75 -7.08
N PHE A 255 -19.01 -17.86 -7.15
CA PHE A 255 -18.94 -18.81 -6.04
C PHE A 255 -17.89 -18.39 -4.98
N ILE A 256 -16.97 -17.50 -5.35
CA ILE A 256 -15.96 -16.92 -4.46
C ILE A 256 -15.73 -15.44 -4.77
N ALA A 257 -15.49 -14.66 -3.70
CA ALA A 257 -15.03 -13.29 -3.76
C ALA A 257 -13.73 -13.17 -2.94
N VAL A 258 -12.66 -12.70 -3.59
CA VAL A 258 -11.32 -12.55 -3.01
C VAL A 258 -11.03 -11.06 -2.84
N PRO A 259 -10.76 -10.56 -1.62
CA PRO A 259 -10.53 -9.13 -1.40
C PRO A 259 -9.21 -8.70 -2.04
N SER A 260 -9.24 -7.65 -2.87
CA SER A 260 -8.03 -7.11 -3.53
C SER A 260 -7.02 -6.50 -2.56
N ALA A 261 -7.50 -6.00 -1.41
CA ALA A 261 -6.67 -5.54 -0.31
C ALA A 261 -6.15 -6.69 0.58
N GLY A 262 -6.41 -7.95 0.21
CA GLY A 262 -5.97 -9.13 0.94
C GLY A 262 -4.47 -9.36 0.84
N VAL A 263 -3.91 -10.02 1.85
CA VAL A 263 -2.50 -10.44 1.82
C VAL A 263 -2.29 -11.43 0.67
N ASN A 264 -1.23 -11.19 -0.10
CA ASN A 264 -0.82 -11.89 -1.30
C ASN A 264 -1.85 -11.87 -2.43
N PHE A 265 -2.79 -10.90 -2.44
CA PHE A 265 -3.81 -10.84 -3.49
C PHE A 265 -3.21 -10.85 -4.90
N PHE A 266 -2.38 -9.86 -5.23
CA PHE A 266 -1.77 -9.70 -6.57
C PHE A 266 -0.82 -10.86 -6.92
N PRO A 267 0.13 -11.28 -6.06
CA PRO A 267 0.97 -12.45 -6.33
C PRO A 267 0.17 -13.73 -6.61
N CYS A 268 -0.83 -14.03 -5.77
CA CYS A 268 -1.70 -15.19 -5.99
C CYS A 268 -2.55 -15.05 -7.24
N ALA A 269 -2.99 -13.84 -7.59
CA ALA A 269 -3.72 -13.55 -8.83
C ALA A 269 -2.89 -13.88 -10.07
N ARG A 270 -1.59 -13.53 -10.06
CA ARG A 270 -0.65 -13.86 -11.13
C ARG A 270 -0.51 -15.36 -11.31
N VAL A 271 -0.29 -16.10 -10.23
CA VAL A 271 -0.18 -17.57 -10.24
C VAL A 271 -1.49 -18.22 -10.69
N PHE A 272 -2.63 -17.72 -10.20
CA PHE A 272 -3.96 -18.17 -10.63
C PHE A 272 -4.16 -18.00 -12.14
N ALA A 273 -3.79 -16.84 -12.71
CA ALA A 273 -3.97 -16.57 -14.13
C ALA A 273 -3.17 -17.56 -14.99
N ARG A 274 -1.91 -17.82 -14.61
CA ARG A 274 -1.05 -18.83 -15.26
C ARG A 274 -1.64 -20.23 -15.18
N LEU A 275 -2.04 -20.70 -13.99
CA LEU A 275 -2.64 -22.03 -13.82
C LEU A 275 -3.93 -22.21 -14.62
N ALA A 276 -4.76 -21.18 -14.67
CA ALA A 276 -6.00 -21.23 -15.44
C ALA A 276 -5.72 -21.27 -16.95
N GLU A 277 -4.74 -20.49 -17.44
CA GLU A 277 -4.29 -20.50 -18.83
C GLU A 277 -3.70 -21.85 -19.22
N ASP A 278 -2.77 -22.39 -18.43
CA ASP A 278 -2.15 -23.70 -18.65
C ASP A 278 -3.18 -24.83 -18.73
N ALA A 279 -4.18 -24.82 -17.84
CA ALA A 279 -5.18 -25.88 -17.75
C ALA A 279 -6.27 -25.78 -18.85
N ARG A 280 -6.54 -24.58 -19.37
CA ARG A 280 -7.60 -24.34 -20.36
C ARG A 280 -7.09 -24.15 -21.78
N GLY A 281 -5.79 -23.85 -21.95
CA GLY A 281 -5.21 -23.33 -23.18
C GLY A 281 -5.55 -21.86 -23.46
N GLU A 282 -6.27 -21.19 -22.56
CA GLU A 282 -6.67 -19.78 -22.64
C GLU A 282 -6.94 -19.21 -21.25
N GLY A 283 -6.76 -17.90 -21.07
CA GLY A 283 -7.10 -17.21 -19.83
C GLY A 283 -8.61 -17.28 -19.50
N VAL A 284 -8.96 -17.13 -18.22
CA VAL A 284 -10.39 -17.05 -17.84
C VAL A 284 -11.00 -15.77 -18.41
N PRO A 285 -12.14 -15.85 -19.12
CA PRO A 285 -12.81 -14.68 -19.66
C PRO A 285 -13.03 -13.60 -18.61
N LYS A 286 -12.51 -12.40 -18.87
CA LYS A 286 -12.79 -11.22 -18.06
C LYS A 286 -14.20 -10.76 -18.40
N ARG A 287 -15.09 -10.67 -17.41
CA ARG A 287 -16.41 -10.07 -17.64
C ARG A 287 -16.20 -8.56 -17.85
N GLU A 288 -16.63 -8.04 -18.99
CA GLU A 288 -16.78 -6.60 -19.15
C GLU A 288 -17.79 -6.13 -18.12
N ASP A 289 -17.34 -5.32 -17.17
CA ASP A 289 -18.20 -4.84 -16.10
C ASP A 289 -19.22 -3.87 -16.73
N ASP A 290 -20.52 -4.20 -16.65
CA ASP A 290 -21.62 -3.31 -17.11
C ASP A 290 -21.70 -2.02 -16.29
N SER A 291 -20.87 -1.89 -15.26
CA SER A 291 -20.77 -0.68 -14.46
C SER A 291 -19.98 0.39 -15.22
N PRO A 292 -20.58 1.57 -15.53
CA PRO A 292 -19.84 2.70 -16.11
C PRO A 292 -18.73 3.25 -15.19
N VAL A 293 -18.53 2.66 -14.02
CA VAL A 293 -17.52 3.03 -13.01
C VAL A 293 -16.37 2.02 -12.97
N ARG A 294 -15.51 2.08 -13.99
CA ARG A 294 -14.03 1.94 -13.96
C ARG A 294 -13.40 0.84 -13.09
N ALA A 295 -13.32 -0.36 -13.64
CA ALA A 295 -12.41 -1.42 -13.18
C ALA A 295 -11.18 -1.63 -14.08
N GLN A 296 -10.89 -0.74 -15.04
CA GLN A 296 -9.93 -1.00 -16.12
C GLN A 296 -8.42 -0.94 -15.75
N SER A 297 -8.03 -0.62 -14.52
CA SER A 297 -6.60 -0.49 -14.17
C SER A 297 -6.13 -1.42 -13.04
N ALA A 298 -6.88 -2.48 -12.74
CA ALA A 298 -6.61 -3.36 -11.59
C ALA A 298 -5.95 -4.70 -11.94
N TRP A 299 -5.73 -5.00 -13.22
CA TRP A 299 -5.16 -6.26 -13.72
C TRP A 299 -4.22 -6.02 -14.87
#